data_AF-A0A554WB02-F1
#
_entry.id   AF-A0A554WB02-F1
#
_cell.length_a   1.000
_cell.length_b   1.000
_cell.length_c   1.000
_cell.angle_alpha   90.00
_cell.angle_beta   90.00
_cell.angle_gamma   90.00
#
_symmetry.space_group_name_H-M   'P 1'
#
loop_
_entity.id
_entity.type
_entity.pdbx_description
1 polymer ?
#
loop_
_entity_poly.entity_id
_entity_poly.type
_entity_poly.pdbx_seq_one_letter_code
_entity_poly.pdbx_strand_id
1 'polypeptide(L)' 'MKLSEANEIAIDPRVRPILTTHEAAEILCRKPQTLRVWASLGRGPLQPVRISGRLGWRTADVLRLIREGSK' A
#
# COMPACT_ATOMS: atom_id res chain seq x y z
N MET A 1 9.95 21.25 15.11
CA MET A 1 8.86 20.25 15.14
C MET A 1 9.22 19.15 14.17
N LYS A 2 9.99 18.16 14.63
CA LYS A 2 10.50 17.05 13.79
C LYS A 2 9.37 16.06 13.52
N LEU A 3 8.56 16.35 12.50
CA LEU A 3 7.51 15.45 12.02
C LEU A 3 7.99 14.51 10.89
N SER A 4 9.29 14.53 10.55
CA SER A 4 9.81 13.83 9.37
C SER A 4 10.47 12.47 9.64
N GLU A 5 11.06 12.21 10.81
CA GLU A 5 11.82 10.96 11.04
C GLU A 5 10.94 9.74 11.38
N ALA A 6 9.79 9.94 12.05
CA ALA A 6 8.92 8.83 12.44
C ALA A 6 8.17 8.19 11.25
N ASN A 7 8.01 8.92 10.15
CA ASN A 7 7.27 8.46 8.99
C ASN A 7 8.10 7.57 8.06
N GLU A 8 9.44 7.65 8.10
CA GLU A 8 10.32 6.83 7.24
C GLU A 8 10.40 5.37 7.71
N ILE A 9 10.41 5.11 9.02
CA ILE A 9 10.42 3.74 9.58
C ILE A 9 9.10 3.02 9.25
N ALA A 10 7.99 3.74 9.13
CA ALA A 10 6.66 3.17 8.94
C ALA A 10 6.46 2.49 7.57
N ILE A 11 7.29 2.82 6.56
CA ILE A 11 7.13 2.35 5.16
C ILE A 11 8.33 1.51 4.71
N ASP A 12 9.24 1.11 5.61
CA ASP A 12 10.29 0.15 5.24
C ASP A 12 9.67 -1.26 5.08
N PRO A 13 9.74 -1.89 3.89
CA PRO A 13 9.21 -3.23 3.68
C PRO A 13 9.89 -4.32 4.53
N ARG A 14 11.09 -4.07 5.08
CA ARG A 14 11.79 -4.99 5.99
C ARG A 14 11.21 -4.97 7.41
N VAL A 15 10.73 -3.81 7.85
CA VAL A 15 10.15 -3.62 9.19
C VAL A 15 8.64 -3.84 9.14
N ARG A 16 7.98 -3.38 8.08
CA ARG A 16 6.54 -3.46 7.89
C ARG A 16 6.21 -3.95 6.47
N PRO A 17 6.12 -5.28 6.26
CA PRO A 17 5.95 -5.85 4.92
C PRO A 17 4.53 -5.71 4.35
N ILE A 18 3.53 -5.55 5.23
CA ILE A 18 2.11 -5.47 4.86
C ILE A 18 1.49 -4.20 5.43
N LEU A 19 0.84 -3.46 4.54
CA LEU A 19 0.04 -2.28 4.83
C LEU A 19 -1.45 -2.61 4.85
N THR A 20 -2.18 -1.83 5.63
CA THR A 20 -3.63 -1.80 5.56
C THR A 20 -4.11 -1.07 4.31
N THR A 21 -5.38 -1.25 3.95
CA THR A 21 -5.97 -0.55 2.80
C THR A 21 -5.97 0.97 2.95
N HIS A 22 -6.07 1.51 4.16
CA HIS A 22 -6.01 2.97 4.36
C HIS A 22 -4.60 3.49 4.10
N GLU A 23 -3.59 2.86 4.70
CA GLU A 23 -2.19 3.28 4.53
C GLU A 23 -1.72 3.17 3.08
N ALA A 24 -2.03 2.06 2.42
CA ALA A 24 -1.72 1.90 1.00
C ALA A 24 -2.41 2.96 0.13
N ALA A 25 -3.64 3.37 0.49
CA ALA A 25 -4.37 4.39 -0.23
C ALA A 25 -3.79 5.80 -0.02
N GLU A 26 -3.37 6.13 1.20
CA GLU A 26 -2.68 7.39 1.52
C GLU A 26 -1.37 7.51 0.75
N ILE A 27 -0.56 6.44 0.74
CA ILE A 27 0.73 6.42 0.04
C ILE A 27 0.56 6.55 -1.49
N LEU A 28 -0.48 5.93 -2.06
CA LEU A 28 -0.76 6.00 -3.51
C LEU A 28 -1.52 7.27 -3.93
N CYS A 29 -1.88 8.15 -3.00
CA CYS A 29 -2.79 9.27 -3.26
C CYS A 29 -4.07 8.82 -3.98
N ARG A 30 -4.69 7.72 -3.50
CA ARG A 30 -5.93 7.15 -4.01
C ARG A 30 -6.96 7.00 -2.90
N LYS A 31 -8.22 6.80 -3.28
CA LYS A 31 -9.26 6.49 -2.29
C LYS A 31 -9.16 5.02 -1.87
N PRO A 32 -9.36 4.67 -0.59
CA PRO A 32 -9.39 3.27 -0.12
C PRO A 32 -10.38 2.39 -0.89
N GLN A 33 -11.47 2.98 -1.39
CA GLN A 33 -12.47 2.27 -2.19
C GLN A 33 -11.91 1.77 -3.51
N THR A 34 -11.00 2.50 -4.15
CA THR A 34 -10.33 2.08 -5.39
C THR A 34 -9.53 0.80 -5.15
N LEU A 35 -8.81 0.72 -4.02
CA LEU A 35 -8.06 -0.47 -3.64
C LEU A 35 -8.98 -1.66 -3.35
N ARG A 36 -10.12 -1.45 -2.68
CA ARG A 36 -11.13 -2.51 -2.49
C ARG A 36 -11.68 -3.02 -3.82
N VAL A 37 -11.93 -2.12 -4.77
CA VAL A 37 -12.37 -2.50 -6.13
C VAL A 37 -11.31 -3.34 -6.84
N TRP A 38 -10.03 -2.97 -6.77
CA TRP A 38 -8.94 -3.80 -7.31
C TRP A 38 -8.91 -5.19 -6.68
N ALA A 39 -9.09 -5.26 -5.36
CA ALA A 39 -9.14 -6.53 -4.64
C ALA A 39 -10.33 -7.41 -5.05
N SER A 40 -11.50 -6.82 -5.28
CA SER A 40 -12.71 -7.54 -5.70
C SER A 40 -12.68 -7.97 -7.16
N LEU A 41 -12.16 -7.12 -8.05
CA LEU A 41 -12.09 -7.42 -9.48
C LEU A 41 -10.93 -8.36 -9.83
N GLY A 42 -9.93 -8.51 -8.94
CA GLY A 42 -8.70 -9.24 -9.21
C GLY A 42 -7.87 -8.66 -10.36
N ARG A 43 -8.25 -7.46 -10.83
CA ARG A 43 -7.68 -6.74 -11.96
C ARG A 43 -7.33 -5.35 -11.46
N GLY A 44 -6.08 -5.18 -11.08
CA GLY A 44 -5.51 -3.92 -10.61
C GLY A 44 -3.98 -3.97 -10.68
N PRO A 45 -3.31 -2.81 -10.59
CA PRO A 45 -1.86 -2.74 -10.60
C PRO A 45 -1.22 -3.36 -9.35
N LEU A 46 -2.01 -3.53 -8.29
CA LEU A 46 -1.62 -4.23 -7.07
C LEU A 46 -2.58 -5.39 -6.81
N GLN A 47 -2.02 -6.49 -6.30
CA GLN A 47 -2.79 -7.65 -5.86
C GLN A 47 -2.87 -7.67 -4.33
N PRO A 48 -4.06 -7.90 -3.74
CA PRO A 48 -4.20 -7.99 -2.30
C PRO A 48 -3.62 -9.30 -1.76
N VAL A 49 -2.99 -9.23 -0.60
CA VAL A 49 -2.64 -10.39 0.22
C VAL A 49 -3.78 -10.63 1.20
N ARG A 50 -4.37 -11.83 1.18
CA ARG A 50 -5.40 -12.21 2.15
C ARG A 50 -4.73 -12.77 3.40
N ILE A 51 -4.91 -12.09 4.53
CA ILE A 51 -4.41 -12.52 5.83
C ILE A 51 -5.60 -12.63 6.77
N SER A 52 -5.98 -13.86 7.13
CA SER A 52 -7.10 -14.14 8.05
C SER A 52 -8.39 -13.38 7.69
N GLY A 53 -8.73 -13.33 6.40
CA GLY A 53 -9.93 -12.64 5.90
C GLY A 53 -9.81 -11.11 5.76
N ARG A 54 -8.65 -10.52 6.07
CA ARG A 54 -8.37 -9.09 5.88
C ARG A 54 -7.58 -8.85 4.59
N LEU A 55 -7.78 -7.67 3.99
CA LEU A 55 -6.99 -7.21 2.86
C LEU A 55 -5.70 -6.57 3.36
N GLY A 56 -4.57 -7.14 2.95
CA GLY A 56 -3.24 -6.57 3.12
C GLY A 56 -2.63 -6.19 1.78
N TRP A 57 -1.78 -5.17 1.79
CA TRP A 57 -1.08 -4.67 0.59
C TRP A 57 0.41 -4.74 0.85
N ARG A 58 1.19 -5.34 -0.05
CA ARG A 58 2.65 -5.44 0.14
C ARG A 58 3.27 -4.06 0.00
N THR A 59 4.03 -3.64 1.00
CA THR A 59 4.72 -2.35 1.01
C THR A 59 5.67 -2.22 -0.18
N ALA A 60 6.39 -3.30 -0.51
CA ALA A 60 7.29 -3.36 -1.65
C ALA A 60 6.58 -3.10 -2.99
N ASP A 61 5.39 -3.68 -3.19
CA ASP A 61 4.63 -3.53 -4.43
C ASP A 61 4.04 -2.11 -4.54
N VAL A 62 3.56 -1.55 -3.43
CA VAL A 62 3.08 -0.16 -3.35
C VAL A 62 4.19 0.83 -3.73
N LEU A 63 5.39 0.68 -3.15
CA LEU A 63 6.54 1.52 -3.47
C LEU A 63 7.01 1.33 -4.91
N ARG A 64 6.99 0.10 -5.41
CA ARG A 64 7.32 -0.21 -6.80
C ARG A 64 6.35 0.49 -7.76
N LEU A 65 5.06 0.44 -7.48
CA LEU A 65 4.04 1.08 -8.32
C LEU A 65 4.23 2.60 -8.40
N ILE A 66 4.58 3.25 -7.29
CA ILE A 66 4.90 4.69 -7.29
C ILE A 66 6.09 4.99 -8.21
N ARG A 67 7.13 4.16 -8.12
CA ARG A 67 8.32 4.31 -8.96
C ARG A 67 8.03 4.07 -10.45
N GLU A 68 7.19 3.10 -10.77
CA GLU A 68 6.84 2.73 -12.15
C GLU A 68 5.79 3.66 -12.77
N GLY A 69 4.87 4.22 -11.97
CA GLY A 69 3.78 5.10 -12.43
C GLY A 69 4.18 6.56 -12.70
N SER A 70 5.46 6.92 -12.51
CA SER A 70 6.00 8.27 -12.76
C SER A 70 6.75 8.37 -14.10
N LYS A 71 6.60 7.38 -14.99
CA LYS A 71 7.31 7.32 -16.27
C LYS A 71 6.42 7.67 -17.44
#